data_AF-A0A7C5SL82-F1
#
_entry.id   AF-A0A7C5SL82-F1
#
_cell.length_a   1.000
_cell.length_b   1.000
_cell.length_c   1.000
_cell.angle_alpha   90.00
_cell.angle_beta   90.00
_cell.angle_gamma   90.00
#
_symmetry.space_group_name_H-M   'P 1'
#
loop_
_entity.id
_entity.type
_entity.pdbx_description
1 polymer ?
#
loop_
_entity_poly.entity_id
_entity_poly.type
_entity_poly.pdbx_seq_one_letter_code
_entity_poly.pdbx_strand_id
1 'polypeptide(L)'
;GVRVGHYHAGRTKLARERAQQAFEAGRTRVLVATNAFGMGIDLPDIRLIVHFQTPGSIEAYYQEAGRAGRDGEPARCLLFFGLADLATQRRLSERSSSSAAQDERREAALAGIERYARDERCRHAMLVRHFTGREEEPECGRCDVCRNELAEGGPGRPARSMDACAGDAGSTLASGRRGGMASEIETLPETALESIVSAVDRLSRPVGRRNLAQALRGGKAKTLSRGGLLTLPEYGTLSAWREDDVLAAIDGLLAAGRLQRTGRKYPTVWIPGKPVRGGAGRAGATRRGANSSGTDAQPGGAGVATGSARSGASGRSGRRPARYGGDIARALDNYRKRKARALGWKTYMVFQRKVILAIDREEPDSLEALARIPGLGPAKIERFGEDVLSVVRQHRRKGEG
;
A
#
# COMPACT_ATOMS: atom_id res chain seq x y z
N GLY A 1 -15.76 4.26 5.96
CA GLY A 1 -14.50 3.78 5.39
C GLY A 1 -13.53 4.92 5.12
N VAL A 2 -12.28 4.62 4.73
CA VAL A 2 -11.28 5.63 4.34
C VAL A 2 -11.64 6.22 2.96
N ARG A 3 -11.50 7.55 2.79
CA ARG A 3 -11.74 8.21 1.49
C ARG A 3 -10.52 8.09 0.58
N VAL A 4 -10.67 7.36 -0.52
CA VAL A 4 -9.58 6.96 -1.43
C VAL A 4 -9.86 7.47 -2.85
N GLY A 5 -8.84 8.01 -3.51
CA GLY A 5 -8.82 8.25 -4.95
C GLY A 5 -7.97 7.21 -5.68
N HIS A 6 -8.18 7.06 -7.00
CA HIS A 6 -7.41 6.15 -7.85
C HIS A 6 -6.82 6.89 -9.05
N TYR A 7 -5.54 6.68 -9.34
CA TYR A 7 -4.84 7.33 -10.45
C TYR A 7 -3.97 6.34 -11.24
N HIS A 8 -4.35 6.06 -12.48
CA HIS A 8 -3.56 5.23 -13.40
C HIS A 8 -3.90 5.56 -14.86
N ALA A 9 -3.06 5.11 -15.79
CA ALA A 9 -3.18 5.43 -17.22
C ALA A 9 -4.49 4.95 -17.86
N GLY A 10 -5.11 3.88 -17.33
CA GLY A 10 -6.41 3.38 -17.78
C GLY A 10 -7.63 4.24 -17.40
N ARG A 11 -7.44 5.42 -16.79
CA ARG A 11 -8.51 6.37 -16.43
C ARG A 11 -8.54 7.53 -17.44
N THR A 12 -9.74 8.05 -17.70
CA THR A 12 -9.90 9.26 -18.52
C THR A 12 -9.15 10.45 -17.92
N LYS A 13 -8.75 11.42 -18.76
CA LYS A 13 -8.07 12.65 -18.32
C LYS A 13 -8.84 13.37 -17.20
N LEU A 14 -10.15 13.57 -17.42
CA LEU A 14 -11.04 14.19 -16.44
C LEU A 14 -11.12 13.41 -15.11
N ALA A 15 -11.10 12.08 -15.15
CA ALA A 15 -11.10 11.27 -13.93
C ALA A 15 -9.80 11.40 -13.14
N ARG A 16 -8.65 11.48 -13.84
CA ARG A 16 -7.33 11.71 -13.24
C ARG A 16 -7.24 13.10 -12.60
N GLU A 17 -7.68 14.13 -13.31
CA GLU A 17 -7.75 15.52 -12.81
C GLU A 17 -8.64 15.63 -11.57
N ARG A 18 -9.83 15.03 -11.59
CA ARG A 18 -10.74 15.01 -10.43
C ARG A 18 -10.14 14.31 -9.22
N ALA A 19 -9.45 13.18 -9.43
CA ALA A 19 -8.80 12.45 -8.34
C ALA A 19 -7.64 13.25 -7.72
N GLN A 20 -6.84 13.91 -8.56
CA GLN A 20 -5.77 14.80 -8.13
C GLN A 20 -6.35 15.99 -7.34
N GLN A 21 -7.29 16.75 -7.90
CA GLN A 21 -7.91 17.89 -7.22
C GLN A 21 -8.62 17.50 -5.91
N ALA A 22 -9.19 16.30 -5.83
CA ALA A 22 -9.78 15.79 -4.60
C ALA A 22 -8.71 15.53 -3.53
N PHE A 23 -7.55 15.01 -3.93
CA PHE A 23 -6.44 14.75 -3.03
C PHE A 23 -5.76 16.06 -2.58
N GLU A 24 -5.47 16.97 -3.51
CA GLU A 24 -4.90 18.30 -3.23
C GLU A 24 -5.78 19.14 -2.29
N ALA A 25 -7.11 19.05 -2.45
CA ALA A 25 -8.06 19.73 -1.58
C ALA A 25 -8.30 19.00 -0.24
N GLY A 26 -7.66 17.86 0.01
CA GLY A 26 -7.85 17.02 1.20
C GLY A 26 -9.24 16.36 1.30
N ARG A 27 -9.99 16.31 0.19
CA ARG A 27 -11.29 15.60 0.12
C ARG A 27 -11.07 14.09 0.17
N THR A 28 -10.04 13.59 -0.51
CA THR A 28 -9.54 12.23 -0.33
C THR A 28 -8.28 12.26 0.53
N ARG A 29 -8.16 11.33 1.49
CA ARG A 29 -6.98 11.23 2.38
C ARG A 29 -5.89 10.33 1.79
N VAL A 30 -6.27 9.43 0.90
CA VAL A 30 -5.38 8.46 0.27
C VAL A 30 -5.58 8.53 -1.23
N LEU A 31 -4.49 8.45 -1.96
CA LEU A 31 -4.50 8.32 -3.41
C LEU A 31 -3.69 7.08 -3.77
N VAL A 32 -4.33 6.12 -4.40
CA VAL A 32 -3.69 4.90 -4.90
C VAL A 32 -3.31 5.12 -6.34
N ALA A 33 -2.02 4.98 -6.64
CA ALA A 33 -1.49 5.29 -7.95
C ALA A 33 -0.45 4.29 -8.46
N THR A 34 -0.37 4.17 -9.78
CA THR A 34 0.78 3.54 -10.48
C THR A 34 1.86 4.59 -10.76
N ASN A 35 3.04 4.18 -11.22
CA ASN A 35 4.17 5.06 -11.59
C ASN A 35 3.78 6.22 -12.54
N ALA A 36 2.68 6.08 -13.29
CA ALA A 36 2.07 7.14 -14.09
C ALA A 36 1.69 8.43 -13.32
N PHE A 37 1.64 8.39 -11.98
CA PHE A 37 1.38 9.56 -11.13
C PHE A 37 2.64 10.38 -10.80
N GLY A 38 3.83 9.89 -11.18
CA GLY A 38 5.10 10.52 -10.80
C GLY A 38 5.43 11.82 -11.54
N MET A 39 4.97 12.04 -12.76
CA MET A 39 5.38 13.23 -13.53
C MET A 39 4.39 14.39 -13.29
N GLY A 40 4.84 15.45 -12.62
CA GLY A 40 4.15 16.76 -12.62
C GLY A 40 3.29 17.12 -11.40
N ILE A 41 3.29 16.33 -10.32
CA ILE A 41 2.53 16.64 -9.11
C ILE A 41 3.49 16.92 -7.96
N ASP A 42 3.54 18.19 -7.57
CA ASP A 42 4.28 18.69 -6.42
C ASP A 42 3.29 19.02 -5.30
N LEU A 43 3.15 18.08 -4.36
CA LEU A 43 2.36 18.24 -3.14
C LEU A 43 3.31 18.21 -1.96
N PRO A 44 3.65 19.36 -1.37
CA PRO A 44 4.74 19.41 -0.42
C PRO A 44 4.41 18.74 0.91
N ASP A 45 3.12 18.57 1.23
CA ASP A 45 2.63 18.07 2.51
C ASP A 45 2.25 16.58 2.54
N ILE A 46 2.82 15.76 1.64
CA ILE A 46 2.65 14.30 1.68
C ILE A 46 3.37 13.72 2.92
N ARG A 47 2.62 13.03 3.78
CA ARG A 47 3.13 12.46 5.06
C ARG A 47 3.50 10.99 5.01
N LEU A 48 2.95 10.25 4.06
CA LEU A 48 3.16 8.83 3.95
C LEU A 48 3.16 8.42 2.48
N ILE A 49 4.23 7.72 2.07
CA ILE A 49 4.30 7.01 0.80
C ILE A 49 4.40 5.53 1.10
N VAL A 50 3.57 4.74 0.42
CA VAL A 50 3.53 3.29 0.57
C VAL A 50 3.76 2.67 -0.80
N HIS A 51 4.88 1.97 -0.95
CA HIS A 51 5.12 1.08 -2.06
C HIS A 51 4.52 -0.28 -1.68
N PHE A 52 3.34 -0.56 -2.21
CA PHE A 52 2.68 -1.85 -1.99
C PHE A 52 3.33 -2.99 -2.78
N GLN A 53 3.96 -2.65 -3.90
CA GLN A 53 4.79 -3.56 -4.68
C GLN A 53 6.17 -2.96 -4.84
N THR A 54 7.17 -3.83 -4.93
CA THR A 54 8.56 -3.40 -5.07
C THR A 54 8.79 -2.67 -6.41
N PRO A 55 9.37 -1.45 -6.40
CA PRO A 55 9.76 -0.74 -7.62
C PRO A 55 10.79 -1.52 -8.45
N GLY A 56 10.97 -1.15 -9.72
CA GLY A 56 11.92 -1.83 -10.62
C GLY A 56 13.39 -1.53 -10.34
N SER A 57 13.69 -0.53 -9.50
CA SER A 57 15.06 -0.14 -9.14
C SER A 57 15.10 0.74 -7.88
N ILE A 58 16.31 0.95 -7.34
CA ILE A 58 16.55 1.90 -6.24
C ILE A 58 16.24 3.33 -6.67
N GLU A 59 16.55 3.70 -7.90
CA GLU A 59 16.30 5.04 -8.46
C GLU A 59 14.80 5.33 -8.52
N ALA A 60 14.01 4.37 -8.99
CA ALA A 60 12.56 4.48 -9.01
C ALA A 60 12.01 4.66 -7.59
N TYR A 61 12.45 3.81 -6.65
CA TYR A 61 12.08 3.93 -5.25
C TYR A 61 12.45 5.30 -4.67
N TYR A 62 13.67 5.78 -4.90
CA TYR A 62 14.14 7.06 -4.35
C TYR A 62 13.32 8.24 -4.89
N GLN A 63 13.06 8.28 -6.19
CA GLN A 63 12.24 9.32 -6.83
C GLN A 63 10.79 9.31 -6.35
N GLU A 64 10.22 8.13 -6.11
CA GLU A 64 8.86 7.96 -5.62
C GLU A 64 8.76 8.34 -4.14
N ALA A 65 9.64 7.78 -3.30
CA ALA A 65 9.75 8.08 -1.86
C ALA A 65 10.07 9.56 -1.59
N GLY A 66 10.89 10.20 -2.41
CA GLY A 66 11.29 11.61 -2.29
C GLY A 66 10.17 12.64 -2.53
N ARG A 67 8.94 12.19 -2.80
CA ARG A 67 7.76 13.06 -2.85
C ARG A 67 7.19 13.33 -1.45
N ALA A 68 7.56 12.52 -0.46
CA ALA A 68 7.14 12.71 0.90
C ALA A 68 7.90 13.88 1.53
N GLY A 69 7.24 14.68 2.38
CA GLY A 69 7.94 15.61 3.26
C GLY A 69 8.66 16.78 2.59
N ARG A 70 8.28 17.23 1.38
CA ARG A 70 8.98 18.35 0.71
C ARG A 70 8.81 19.70 1.41
N ASP A 71 7.84 19.81 2.32
CA ASP A 71 7.70 20.95 3.24
C ASP A 71 8.72 20.93 4.41
N GLY A 72 9.56 19.90 4.49
CA GLY A 72 10.55 19.68 5.54
C GLY A 72 10.01 18.98 6.79
N GLU A 73 8.70 18.70 6.84
CA GLU A 73 8.07 18.06 7.99
C GLU A 73 8.27 16.54 7.97
N PRO A 74 8.28 15.88 9.15
CA PRO A 74 8.44 14.43 9.22
C PRO A 74 7.45 13.67 8.33
N ALA A 75 7.99 12.81 7.48
CA ALA A 75 7.22 11.92 6.63
C ALA A 75 7.78 10.50 6.72
N ARG A 76 6.99 9.52 6.29
CA ARG A 76 7.39 8.10 6.27
C ARG A 76 7.28 7.52 4.87
N CYS A 77 8.25 6.70 4.53
CA CYS A 77 8.25 5.89 3.32
C CYS A 77 8.24 4.43 3.75
N LEU A 78 7.23 3.69 3.33
CA LEU A 78 7.07 2.26 3.63
C LEU A 78 7.19 1.48 2.33
N LEU A 79 8.01 0.43 2.34
CA LEU A 79 8.13 -0.53 1.27
C LEU A 79 7.65 -1.89 1.79
N PHE A 80 6.56 -2.40 1.23
CA PHE A 80 6.21 -3.80 1.37
C PHE A 80 7.03 -4.59 0.36
N PHE A 81 7.99 -5.37 0.86
CA PHE A 81 8.89 -6.14 0.02
C PHE A 81 8.46 -7.61 0.00
N GLY A 82 8.44 -8.18 -1.21
CA GLY A 82 8.24 -9.61 -1.41
C GLY A 82 8.90 -10.07 -2.70
N LEU A 83 9.56 -11.23 -2.66
CA LEU A 83 10.27 -11.78 -3.83
C LEU A 83 9.39 -11.96 -5.07
N ALA A 84 8.09 -12.22 -4.87
CA ALA A 84 7.12 -12.37 -5.96
C ALA A 84 6.93 -11.06 -6.77
N ASP A 85 7.21 -9.90 -6.18
CA ASP A 85 7.17 -8.63 -6.90
C ASP A 85 8.33 -8.50 -7.88
N LEU A 86 9.52 -9.02 -7.55
CA LEU A 86 10.67 -9.04 -8.48
C LEU A 86 10.32 -9.85 -9.73
N ALA A 87 9.69 -11.03 -9.57
CA ALA A 87 9.18 -11.81 -10.70
C ALA A 87 8.11 -11.06 -11.50
N THR A 88 7.32 -10.20 -10.86
CA THR A 88 6.35 -9.35 -11.55
C THR A 88 7.04 -8.24 -12.34
N GLN A 89 8.08 -7.62 -11.79
CA GLN A 89 8.92 -6.66 -12.50
C GLN A 89 9.61 -7.31 -13.71
N ARG A 90 10.09 -8.55 -13.57
CA ARG A 90 10.66 -9.37 -14.68
C ARG A 90 9.65 -9.56 -15.83
N ARG A 91 8.43 -9.98 -15.52
CA ARG A 91 7.36 -10.12 -16.53
C ARG A 91 6.93 -8.82 -17.19
N LEU A 92 6.85 -7.72 -16.43
CA LEU A 92 6.33 -6.45 -16.96
C LEU A 92 7.19 -5.89 -18.08
N SER A 93 8.48 -6.19 -18.05
CA SER A 93 9.44 -5.60 -18.99
C SER A 93 10.04 -6.63 -19.95
N GLU A 94 9.65 -7.91 -19.88
CA GLU A 94 9.73 -8.86 -21.02
C GLU A 94 8.80 -8.45 -22.17
N ARG A 95 7.79 -7.62 -21.90
CA ARG A 95 6.81 -7.15 -22.90
C ARG A 95 7.35 -6.03 -23.80
N SER A 96 8.56 -5.54 -23.53
CA SER A 96 9.31 -4.61 -24.37
C SER A 96 10.43 -5.37 -25.07
N SER A 97 10.65 -5.12 -26.36
CA SER A 97 11.85 -5.61 -27.05
C SER A 97 13.10 -5.04 -26.38
N SER A 98 13.90 -5.89 -25.75
CA SER A 98 15.13 -5.49 -25.05
C SER A 98 16.37 -6.18 -25.64
N SER A 99 17.49 -5.48 -25.62
CA SER A 99 18.80 -6.08 -25.90
C SER A 99 19.37 -6.76 -24.65
N ALA A 100 20.32 -7.70 -24.82
CA ALA A 100 20.98 -8.37 -23.69
C ALA A 100 21.57 -7.38 -22.67
N ALA A 101 22.17 -6.28 -23.14
CA ALA A 101 22.69 -5.21 -22.27
C ALA A 101 21.59 -4.42 -21.52
N GLN A 102 20.37 -4.37 -22.05
CA GLN A 102 19.22 -3.78 -21.33
C GLN A 102 18.68 -4.75 -20.27
N ASP A 103 18.66 -6.05 -20.59
CA ASP A 103 18.24 -7.08 -19.64
C ASP A 103 19.19 -7.19 -18.45
N GLU A 104 20.51 -7.20 -18.71
CA GLU A 104 21.53 -7.22 -17.66
C GLU A 104 21.42 -6.01 -16.72
N ARG A 105 21.33 -4.80 -17.29
CA ARG A 105 21.14 -3.57 -16.50
C ARG A 105 19.89 -3.62 -15.63
N ARG A 106 18.83 -4.24 -16.14
CA ARG A 106 17.58 -4.36 -15.42
C ARG A 106 17.63 -5.40 -14.31
N GLU A 107 18.26 -6.54 -14.56
CA GLU A 107 18.49 -7.54 -13.52
C GLU A 107 19.38 -6.97 -12.41
N ALA A 108 20.42 -6.21 -12.76
CA ALA A 108 21.24 -5.47 -11.81
C ALA A 108 20.42 -4.45 -10.99
N ALA A 109 19.49 -3.74 -11.62
CA ALA A 109 18.58 -2.82 -10.94
C ALA A 109 17.65 -3.53 -9.94
N LEU A 110 17.12 -4.70 -10.31
CA LEU A 110 16.29 -5.54 -9.43
C LEU A 110 17.10 -6.11 -8.26
N ALA A 111 18.32 -6.58 -8.51
CA ALA A 111 19.24 -7.03 -7.48
C ALA A 111 19.61 -5.89 -6.51
N GLY A 112 19.72 -4.65 -7.03
CA GLY A 112 19.92 -3.45 -6.22
C GLY A 112 18.78 -3.23 -5.22
N ILE A 113 17.53 -3.16 -5.69
CA ILE A 113 16.39 -2.90 -4.80
C ILE A 113 16.12 -4.08 -3.84
N GLU A 114 16.41 -5.32 -4.26
CA GLU A 114 16.38 -6.48 -3.37
C GLU A 114 17.38 -6.34 -2.22
N ARG A 115 18.63 -5.97 -2.53
CA ARG A 115 19.65 -5.71 -1.53
C ARG A 115 19.21 -4.59 -0.60
N TYR A 116 18.71 -3.47 -1.13
CA TYR A 116 18.19 -2.36 -0.32
C TYR A 116 17.11 -2.79 0.67
N ALA A 117 16.24 -3.74 0.30
CA ALA A 117 15.16 -4.21 1.16
C ALA A 117 15.60 -5.23 2.22
N ARG A 118 16.63 -6.04 1.94
CA ARG A 118 17.07 -7.15 2.79
C ARG A 118 18.26 -6.85 3.69
N ASP A 119 19.17 -5.98 3.25
CA ASP A 119 20.43 -5.72 3.95
C ASP A 119 20.15 -5.06 5.31
N GLU A 120 21.04 -5.29 6.28
CA GLU A 120 20.93 -4.82 7.67
C GLU A 120 21.70 -3.52 7.89
N ARG A 121 22.03 -2.81 6.81
CA ARG A 121 22.68 -1.50 6.88
C ARG A 121 21.64 -0.38 6.96
N CYS A 122 22.02 0.73 7.57
CA CYS A 122 21.23 1.97 7.57
C CYS A 122 20.68 2.28 6.17
N ARG A 123 19.35 2.33 6.04
CA ARG A 123 18.67 2.57 4.74
C ARG A 123 19.13 3.87 4.08
N HIS A 124 19.42 4.91 4.88
CA HIS A 124 19.90 6.18 4.34
C HIS A 124 21.31 6.05 3.77
N ALA A 125 22.22 5.43 4.52
CA ALA A 125 23.59 5.18 4.07
C ALA A 125 23.62 4.35 2.78
N MET A 126 22.74 3.34 2.66
CA MET A 126 22.61 2.56 1.43
C MET A 126 22.20 3.42 0.22
N LEU A 127 21.25 4.35 0.40
CA LEU A 127 20.84 5.27 -0.66
C LEU A 127 21.98 6.21 -1.03
N VAL A 128 22.65 6.81 -0.05
CA VAL A 128 23.80 7.71 -0.30
C VAL A 128 24.90 6.98 -1.05
N ARG A 129 25.28 5.78 -0.61
CA ARG A 129 26.27 4.93 -1.28
C ARG A 129 25.86 4.63 -2.72
N HIS A 130 24.60 4.25 -2.96
CA HIS A 130 24.09 3.93 -4.30
C HIS A 130 24.26 5.09 -5.28
N PHE A 131 23.99 6.34 -4.86
CA PHE A 131 24.05 7.51 -5.74
C PHE A 131 25.40 8.21 -5.80
N THR A 132 26.21 8.14 -4.73
CA THR A 132 27.44 8.92 -4.60
C THR A 132 28.71 8.06 -4.65
N GLY A 133 28.59 6.74 -4.49
CA GLY A 133 29.73 5.84 -4.35
C GLY A 133 30.47 5.95 -3.03
N ARG A 134 30.04 6.81 -2.08
CA ARG A 134 30.67 6.95 -0.76
C ARG A 134 30.48 5.68 0.07
N GLU A 135 31.56 5.19 0.66
CA GLU A 135 31.53 3.97 1.49
C GLU A 135 31.22 4.26 2.96
N GLU A 136 31.62 5.43 3.45
CA GLU A 136 31.39 5.88 4.82
C GLU A 136 30.29 6.94 4.84
N GLU A 137 29.16 6.63 5.47
CA GLU A 137 28.07 7.57 5.74
C GLU A 137 27.52 7.28 7.14
N PRO A 138 27.39 8.29 8.03
CA PRO A 138 26.87 8.07 9.37
C PRO A 138 25.44 7.51 9.35
N GLU A 139 25.12 6.72 10.37
CA GLU A 139 23.79 6.16 10.54
C GLU A 139 22.75 7.26 10.78
N CYS A 140 21.58 7.12 10.15
CA CYS A 140 20.57 8.18 10.17
C CYS A 140 19.74 8.24 11.46
N GLY A 141 19.83 7.22 12.33
CA GLY A 141 19.07 7.08 13.58
C GLY A 141 17.54 7.00 13.43
N ARG A 142 17.00 6.97 12.20
CA ARG A 142 15.56 7.17 11.92
C ARG A 142 14.90 6.09 11.05
N CYS A 143 15.68 5.33 10.29
CA CYS A 143 15.15 4.23 9.46
C CYS A 143 14.78 3.01 10.31
N ASP A 144 14.08 2.04 9.70
CA ASP A 144 13.70 0.79 10.34
C ASP A 144 14.90 0.04 10.94
N VAL A 145 16.01 -0.05 10.21
CA VAL A 145 17.25 -0.71 10.67
C VAL A 145 17.85 -0.02 11.89
N CYS A 146 18.22 1.26 11.76
CA CYS A 146 18.80 2.01 12.89
C CYS A 146 17.88 2.09 14.11
N ARG A 147 16.55 2.10 13.88
CA ARG A 147 15.59 2.14 14.99
C ARG A 147 15.34 0.78 15.62
N ASN A 148 15.55 -0.32 14.88
CA ASN A 148 15.58 -1.65 15.47
C ASN A 148 16.82 -1.82 16.35
N GLU A 149 17.97 -1.32 15.90
CA GLU A 149 19.21 -1.29 16.70
C GLU A 149 19.05 -0.44 17.98
N LEU A 150 18.32 0.69 17.91
CA LEU A 150 18.01 1.51 19.09
C LEU A 150 16.93 0.91 20.02
N ALA A 151 16.12 -0.03 19.54
CA ALA A 151 15.15 -0.76 20.36
C ALA A 151 15.82 -1.88 21.18
N GLU A 152 17.00 -2.34 20.76
CA GLU A 152 17.93 -3.19 21.51
C GLU A 152 19.10 -2.35 22.09
N GLY A 153 18.77 -1.18 22.66
CA GLY A 153 19.70 -0.06 22.85
C GLY A 153 20.98 -0.33 23.65
N GLY A 154 22.04 0.41 23.28
CA GLY A 154 23.26 0.58 24.08
C GLY A 154 24.28 -0.55 23.94
N PRO A 155 25.58 -0.25 24.12
CA PRO A 155 26.65 -1.17 23.78
C PRO A 155 26.60 -2.39 24.69
N GLY A 156 26.37 -3.56 24.09
CA GLY A 156 26.44 -4.86 24.74
C GLY A 156 25.13 -5.36 25.35
N ARG A 157 24.40 -6.19 24.61
CA ARG A 157 24.23 -7.62 24.97
C ARG A 157 23.54 -8.42 23.84
N PRO A 158 23.83 -9.73 23.75
CA PRO A 158 23.40 -10.58 22.67
C PRO A 158 21.93 -10.97 22.80
N ALA A 159 21.35 -11.38 21.66
CA ALA A 159 20.04 -11.99 21.49
C ALA A 159 19.57 -12.71 22.75
N ARG A 160 18.48 -12.22 23.35
CA ARG A 160 17.82 -12.94 24.45
C ARG A 160 17.15 -14.18 23.89
N SER A 161 17.86 -15.29 24.02
CA SER A 161 17.25 -16.60 24.23
C SER A 161 16.19 -16.50 25.31
N MET A 162 14.98 -16.92 24.97
CA MET A 162 14.01 -17.39 25.96
C MET A 162 14.68 -18.55 26.72
N ASP A 163 14.87 -18.36 28.03
CA ASP A 163 14.62 -19.34 29.09
C ASP A 163 15.42 -18.98 30.35
N ALA A 164 14.72 -18.49 31.37
CA ALA A 164 15.16 -18.51 32.77
C ALA A 164 13.94 -18.38 33.68
N CYS A 165 13.12 -19.43 33.72
CA CYS A 165 12.26 -19.77 34.85
C CYS A 165 12.24 -21.30 34.94
N ALA A 166 13.27 -21.88 35.56
CA ALA A 166 13.22 -23.23 36.07
C ALA A 166 13.63 -23.17 37.55
N GLY A 167 12.62 -23.20 38.42
CA GLY A 167 12.76 -23.72 39.77
C GLY A 167 12.23 -25.15 39.76
N ASP A 168 13.17 -26.09 39.82
CA ASP A 168 13.13 -27.36 40.54
C ASP A 168 12.02 -28.39 40.22
N ALA A 169 12.40 -29.45 39.49
CA ALA A 169 12.49 -30.81 40.02
C ALA A 169 12.44 -31.87 38.89
N GLY A 170 13.47 -32.70 38.79
CA GLY A 170 13.28 -34.11 38.44
C GLY A 170 13.50 -34.56 37.00
N SER A 171 14.73 -35.03 36.76
CA SER A 171 15.07 -36.19 35.92
C SER A 171 15.37 -35.98 34.41
N THR A 172 16.67 -36.02 34.13
CA THR A 172 17.33 -36.85 33.10
C THR A 172 16.51 -37.23 31.86
N LEU A 173 16.90 -36.68 30.72
CA LEU A 173 17.67 -37.40 29.70
C LEU A 173 18.21 -36.43 28.63
N ALA A 174 19.40 -36.72 28.17
CA ALA A 174 20.24 -35.87 27.36
C ALA A 174 19.74 -35.63 25.93
N SER A 175 20.16 -34.47 25.40
CA SER A 175 20.70 -34.25 24.05
C SER A 175 19.92 -33.27 23.15
N GLY A 176 20.67 -32.30 22.61
CA GLY A 176 20.38 -31.71 21.31
C GLY A 176 19.73 -30.33 21.29
N ARG A 177 20.53 -29.27 21.52
CA ARG A 177 20.28 -27.95 20.93
C ARG A 177 20.28 -28.09 19.39
N ARG A 178 19.24 -27.61 18.71
CA ARG A 178 19.35 -27.13 17.32
C ARG A 178 18.46 -25.89 17.13
N GLY A 179 19.11 -24.78 16.78
CA GLY A 179 18.45 -23.60 16.23
C GLY A 179 17.83 -23.91 14.88
N GLY A 180 16.69 -23.28 14.58
CA GLY A 180 15.97 -23.47 13.32
C GLY A 180 16.73 -22.86 12.14
N MET A 181 17.49 -23.70 11.44
CA MET A 181 17.93 -23.45 10.07
C MET A 181 16.71 -23.36 9.14
N ALA A 182 16.87 -22.68 8.00
CA ALA A 182 15.95 -22.82 6.87
C ALA A 182 15.79 -24.31 6.57
N SER A 183 14.60 -24.87 6.84
CA SER A 183 14.34 -26.28 6.65
C SER A 183 14.49 -26.62 5.18
N GLU A 184 15.36 -27.58 4.86
CA GLU A 184 15.44 -28.21 3.55
C GLU A 184 14.03 -28.60 3.11
N ILE A 185 13.68 -28.25 1.86
CA ILE A 185 12.38 -28.59 1.27
C ILE A 185 12.32 -30.12 1.16
N GLU A 186 11.32 -30.73 1.80
CA GLU A 186 11.18 -32.19 1.81
C GLU A 186 10.54 -32.64 0.48
N THR A 187 11.21 -33.54 -0.23
CA THR A 187 10.70 -34.07 -1.51
C THR A 187 9.52 -34.99 -1.24
N LEU A 188 8.35 -34.63 -1.78
CA LEU A 188 7.13 -35.43 -1.65
C LEU A 188 7.29 -36.80 -2.37
N PRO A 189 6.74 -37.88 -1.81
CA PRO A 189 6.73 -39.20 -2.45
C PRO A 189 5.85 -39.20 -3.71
N GLU A 190 6.10 -40.14 -4.63
CA GLU A 190 5.38 -40.22 -5.91
C GLU A 190 3.86 -40.31 -5.73
N THR A 191 3.37 -41.01 -4.69
CA THR A 191 1.94 -41.11 -4.35
C THR A 191 1.30 -39.75 -4.03
N ALA A 192 2.06 -38.84 -3.43
CA ALA A 192 1.61 -37.48 -3.16
C ALA A 192 1.62 -36.62 -4.44
N LEU A 193 2.59 -36.84 -5.34
CA LEU A 193 2.63 -36.21 -6.66
C LEU A 193 1.45 -36.64 -7.54
N GLU A 194 1.12 -37.94 -7.53
CA GLU A 194 -0.05 -38.50 -8.20
C GLU A 194 -1.35 -37.91 -7.65
N SER A 195 -1.44 -37.73 -6.33
CA SER A 195 -2.60 -37.07 -5.69
C SER A 195 -2.77 -35.63 -6.18
N ILE A 196 -1.68 -34.87 -6.34
CA ILE A 196 -1.72 -33.51 -6.90
C ILE A 196 -2.24 -33.52 -8.35
N VAL A 197 -1.74 -34.44 -9.19
CA VAL A 197 -2.17 -34.55 -10.58
C VAL A 197 -3.63 -35.00 -10.67
N SER A 198 -4.05 -35.98 -9.89
CA SER A 198 -5.43 -36.48 -9.83
C SER A 198 -6.41 -35.38 -9.40
N ALA A 199 -6.03 -34.58 -8.40
CA ALA A 199 -6.83 -33.42 -7.98
C ALA A 199 -7.02 -32.41 -9.13
N VAL A 200 -5.98 -32.07 -9.90
CA VAL A 200 -6.09 -31.17 -11.05
C VAL A 200 -6.90 -31.79 -12.19
N ASP A 201 -6.80 -33.11 -12.38
CA ASP A 201 -7.58 -33.82 -13.38
C ASP A 201 -9.08 -33.95 -13.03
N ARG A 202 -9.46 -33.93 -11.75
CA ARG A 202 -10.87 -33.91 -11.35
C ARG A 202 -11.50 -32.52 -11.42
N LEU A 203 -10.69 -31.46 -11.41
CA LEU A 203 -11.18 -30.10 -11.48
C LEU A 203 -11.78 -29.77 -12.86
N SER A 204 -12.88 -29.01 -12.85
CA SER A 204 -13.57 -28.56 -14.06
C SER A 204 -13.01 -27.25 -14.63
N ARG A 205 -12.22 -26.52 -13.83
CA ARG A 205 -11.63 -25.22 -14.19
C ARG A 205 -10.22 -25.08 -13.60
N PRO A 206 -9.31 -24.34 -14.26
CA PRO A 206 -7.99 -24.05 -13.72
C PRO A 206 -8.04 -23.34 -12.36
N VAL A 207 -7.14 -23.72 -11.45
CA VAL A 207 -7.08 -23.19 -10.08
C VAL A 207 -5.72 -22.57 -9.77
N GLY A 208 -5.70 -21.62 -8.86
CA GLY A 208 -4.46 -21.01 -8.39
C GLY A 208 -3.65 -21.99 -7.53
N ARG A 209 -2.32 -21.98 -7.69
CA ARG A 209 -1.42 -22.93 -7.03
C ARG A 209 -1.51 -22.97 -5.50
N ARG A 210 -1.64 -21.80 -4.86
CA ARG A 210 -1.78 -21.70 -3.40
C ARG A 210 -3.13 -22.24 -2.93
N ASN A 211 -4.20 -22.01 -3.70
CA ASN A 211 -5.51 -22.56 -3.36
C ASN A 211 -5.51 -24.09 -3.51
N LEU A 212 -4.80 -24.63 -4.51
CA LEU A 212 -4.61 -26.07 -4.67
C LEU A 212 -3.81 -26.66 -3.49
N ALA A 213 -2.65 -26.09 -3.16
CA ALA A 213 -1.84 -26.54 -2.03
C ALA A 213 -2.62 -26.47 -0.70
N GLN A 214 -3.37 -25.39 -0.47
CA GLN A 214 -4.20 -25.23 0.71
C GLN A 214 -5.35 -26.24 0.77
N ALA A 215 -5.97 -26.58 -0.36
CA ALA A 215 -7.02 -27.60 -0.42
C ALA A 215 -6.47 -29.00 -0.12
N LEU A 216 -5.34 -29.37 -0.73
CA LEU A 216 -4.70 -30.67 -0.50
C LEU A 216 -4.20 -30.84 0.93
N ARG A 217 -3.85 -29.74 1.62
CA ARG A 217 -3.51 -29.75 3.05
C ARG A 217 -4.72 -29.69 3.99
N GLY A 218 -5.95 -29.57 3.48
CA GLY A 218 -7.17 -29.53 4.29
C GLY A 218 -7.47 -28.16 4.91
N GLY A 219 -6.95 -27.08 4.33
CA GLY A 219 -7.21 -25.72 4.77
C GLY A 219 -8.66 -25.28 4.53
N LYS A 220 -9.17 -24.36 5.35
CA LYS A 220 -10.59 -23.91 5.34
C LYS A 220 -10.75 -22.47 4.85
N ALA A 221 -9.99 -22.03 3.85
CA ALA A 221 -10.11 -20.67 3.34
C ALA A 221 -11.43 -20.45 2.55
N LYS A 222 -12.05 -19.28 2.76
CA LYS A 222 -13.31 -18.87 2.11
C LYS A 222 -13.23 -18.90 0.57
N THR A 223 -12.04 -18.73 0.00
CA THR A 223 -11.72 -18.82 -1.43
C THR A 223 -11.81 -20.23 -2.02
N LEU A 224 -11.73 -21.29 -1.20
CA LEU A 224 -11.74 -22.69 -1.65
C LEU A 224 -13.12 -23.19 -2.05
N SER A 225 -14.18 -22.50 -1.60
CA SER A 225 -15.56 -22.79 -2.00
C SER A 225 -15.82 -22.58 -3.50
N ARG A 226 -15.01 -21.74 -4.15
CA ARG A 226 -15.12 -21.46 -5.59
C ARG A 226 -14.15 -22.35 -6.36
N GLY A 227 -14.68 -23.41 -6.97
CA GLY A 227 -13.92 -24.28 -7.88
C GLY A 227 -14.01 -25.77 -7.60
N GLY A 228 -14.84 -26.22 -6.65
CA GLY A 228 -14.98 -27.65 -6.33
C GLY A 228 -13.83 -28.24 -5.53
N LEU A 229 -12.94 -27.40 -4.97
CA LEU A 229 -11.76 -27.83 -4.22
C LEU A 229 -12.10 -28.48 -2.87
N LEU A 230 -13.25 -28.14 -2.27
CA LEU A 230 -13.72 -28.72 -1.01
C LEU A 230 -14.41 -30.08 -1.20
N THR A 231 -14.78 -30.43 -2.44
CA THR A 231 -15.50 -31.67 -2.77
C THR A 231 -14.58 -32.72 -3.39
N LEU A 232 -13.27 -32.47 -3.43
CA LEU A 232 -12.29 -33.40 -3.97
C LEU A 232 -12.01 -34.53 -2.96
N PRO A 233 -11.93 -35.79 -3.42
CA PRO A 233 -11.39 -36.89 -2.62
C PRO A 233 -9.99 -36.61 -2.08
N GLU A 234 -9.20 -35.83 -2.83
CA GLU A 234 -7.82 -35.45 -2.48
C GLU A 234 -7.76 -34.27 -1.48
N TYR A 235 -8.89 -33.75 -1.02
CA TYR A 235 -8.91 -32.70 -0.01
C TYR A 235 -8.34 -33.22 1.31
N GLY A 236 -7.31 -32.56 1.83
CA GLY A 236 -6.66 -32.94 3.09
C GLY A 236 -5.71 -34.13 3.03
N THR A 237 -5.48 -34.76 1.87
CA THR A 237 -4.58 -35.92 1.76
C THR A 237 -3.11 -35.58 2.05
N LEU A 238 -2.73 -34.31 1.89
CA LEU A 238 -1.38 -33.80 2.16
C LEU A 238 -1.29 -33.01 3.47
N SER A 239 -2.18 -33.25 4.44
CA SER A 239 -2.17 -32.53 5.73
C SER A 239 -0.88 -32.68 6.53
N ALA A 240 -0.12 -33.77 6.30
CA ALA A 240 1.16 -34.04 6.94
C ALA A 240 2.32 -33.17 6.40
N TRP A 241 2.16 -32.53 5.23
CA TRP A 241 3.22 -31.80 4.54
C TRP A 241 3.12 -30.29 4.77
N ARG A 242 4.25 -29.57 4.70
CA ARG A 242 4.23 -28.10 4.80
C ARG A 242 3.71 -27.49 3.50
N GLU A 243 3.26 -26.24 3.57
CA GLU A 243 2.76 -25.55 2.37
C GLU A 243 3.86 -25.41 1.30
N ASP A 244 5.07 -25.09 1.75
CA ASP A 244 6.21 -24.84 0.89
C ASP A 244 6.65 -26.12 0.15
N ASP A 245 6.60 -27.28 0.81
CA ASP A 245 6.91 -28.59 0.19
C ASP A 245 5.89 -28.94 -0.90
N VAL A 246 4.59 -28.74 -0.61
CA VAL A 246 3.52 -28.98 -1.60
C VAL A 246 3.63 -27.99 -2.78
N LEU A 247 4.00 -26.73 -2.52
CA LEU A 247 4.24 -25.74 -3.57
C LEU A 247 5.45 -26.10 -4.43
N ALA A 248 6.54 -26.56 -3.82
CA ALA A 248 7.72 -27.04 -4.51
C ALA A 248 7.42 -28.26 -5.39
N ALA A 249 6.62 -29.21 -4.88
CA ALA A 249 6.13 -30.35 -5.66
C ALA A 249 5.29 -29.93 -6.87
N ILE A 250 4.40 -28.94 -6.73
CA ILE A 250 3.64 -28.38 -7.86
C ILE A 250 4.57 -27.71 -8.88
N ASP A 251 5.61 -27.01 -8.43
CA ASP A 251 6.64 -26.43 -9.31
C ASP A 251 7.43 -27.52 -10.06
N GLY A 252 7.77 -28.62 -9.39
CA GLY A 252 8.40 -29.80 -10.01
C GLY A 252 7.52 -30.44 -11.09
N LEU A 253 6.22 -30.60 -10.83
CA LEU A 253 5.26 -31.14 -11.81
C LEU A 253 5.08 -30.24 -13.04
N LEU A 254 5.19 -28.92 -12.87
CA LEU A 254 5.19 -27.97 -13.98
C LEU A 254 6.48 -28.06 -14.80
N ALA A 255 7.63 -28.19 -14.14
CA ALA A 255 8.92 -28.37 -14.82
C ALA A 255 8.99 -29.69 -15.60
N ALA A 256 8.41 -30.75 -15.05
CA ALA A 256 8.30 -32.06 -15.70
C ALA A 256 7.22 -32.13 -16.79
N GLY A 257 6.46 -31.05 -17.02
CA GLY A 257 5.40 -30.99 -18.02
C GLY A 257 4.15 -31.84 -17.69
N ARG A 258 4.05 -32.41 -16.48
CA ARG A 258 2.85 -33.11 -16.00
C ARG A 258 1.69 -32.15 -15.71
N LEU A 259 2.03 -30.89 -15.43
CA LEU A 259 1.10 -29.77 -15.29
C LEU A 259 1.52 -28.63 -16.23
N GLN A 260 0.58 -27.77 -16.62
CA GLN A 260 0.85 -26.55 -17.37
C GLN A 260 0.29 -25.31 -16.66
N ARG A 261 0.93 -24.16 -16.91
CA ARG A 261 0.42 -22.86 -16.46
C ARG A 261 -0.63 -22.37 -17.46
N THR A 262 -1.79 -21.95 -16.96
CA THR A 262 -2.89 -21.42 -17.77
C THR A 262 -3.38 -20.08 -17.19
N GLY A 263 -3.93 -19.20 -18.04
CA GLY A 263 -4.54 -17.93 -17.64
C GLY A 263 -3.64 -16.70 -17.83
N ARG A 264 -4.23 -15.59 -18.32
CA ARG A 264 -3.51 -14.35 -18.67
C ARG A 264 -3.30 -13.37 -17.51
N LYS A 265 -4.14 -13.42 -16.47
CA LYS A 265 -4.19 -12.42 -15.38
C LYS A 265 -3.70 -12.95 -14.02
N TYR A 266 -3.87 -14.25 -13.78
CA TYR A 266 -3.39 -14.95 -12.58
C TYR A 266 -2.93 -16.34 -13.02
N PRO A 267 -1.69 -16.78 -12.72
CA PRO A 267 -1.20 -18.09 -13.14
C PRO A 267 -1.98 -19.18 -12.41
N THR A 268 -2.74 -19.95 -13.18
CA THR A 268 -3.46 -21.14 -12.72
C THR A 268 -2.76 -22.41 -13.20
N VAL A 269 -2.98 -23.52 -12.52
CA VAL A 269 -2.40 -24.82 -12.82
C VAL A 269 -3.47 -25.69 -13.49
N TRP A 270 -3.07 -26.40 -14.55
CA TRP A 270 -3.98 -27.22 -15.35
C TRP A 270 -3.28 -28.45 -15.96
N ILE A 271 -4.05 -29.46 -16.39
CA ILE A 271 -3.51 -30.61 -17.15
C ILE A 271 -3.22 -30.18 -18.59
N PRO A 272 -2.04 -30.49 -19.17
CA PRO A 272 -1.73 -30.31 -20.58
C PRO A 272 -2.80 -30.94 -21.49
N GLY A 273 -3.27 -30.22 -22.50
CA GLY A 273 -4.24 -30.74 -23.48
C GLY A 273 -5.68 -30.94 -22.99
N LYS A 274 -5.97 -30.85 -21.69
CA LYS A 274 -7.32 -31.02 -21.15
C LYS A 274 -8.23 -29.83 -21.51
N PRO A 275 -9.37 -30.04 -22.19
CA PRO A 275 -10.27 -28.94 -22.54
C PRO A 275 -10.91 -28.34 -21.29
N VAL A 276 -10.91 -27.01 -21.19
CA VAL A 276 -11.63 -26.30 -20.13
C VAL A 276 -13.11 -26.32 -20.48
N ARG A 277 -13.95 -26.92 -19.62
CA ARG A 277 -15.41 -26.86 -19.80
C ARG A 277 -15.88 -25.42 -19.60
N GLY A 278 -16.07 -24.71 -20.71
CA GLY A 278 -16.51 -23.32 -20.74
C GLY A 278 -18.02 -23.19 -20.54
N GLY A 279 -18.42 -22.41 -19.54
CA GLY A 279 -19.75 -21.80 -19.51
C GLY A 279 -19.90 -20.81 -20.66
N ALA A 280 -21.05 -20.84 -21.31
CA ALA A 280 -21.41 -20.00 -22.44
C ALA A 280 -21.35 -18.49 -22.15
N GLY A 281 -20.98 -17.71 -23.18
CA GLY A 281 -21.58 -16.40 -23.46
C GLY A 281 -20.72 -15.15 -23.19
N ARG A 282 -20.01 -14.68 -24.23
CA ARG A 282 -20.38 -13.47 -25.00
C ARG A 282 -19.20 -13.04 -25.89
N ALA A 283 -19.25 -13.49 -27.14
CA ALA A 283 -18.54 -12.88 -28.26
C ALA A 283 -19.58 -12.19 -29.17
N GLY A 284 -19.30 -10.93 -29.53
CA GLY A 284 -19.75 -10.23 -30.73
C GLY A 284 -21.26 -10.17 -31.06
N ALA A 285 -21.85 -8.99 -30.91
CA ALA A 285 -22.91 -8.54 -31.81
C ALA A 285 -22.70 -7.05 -32.14
N THR A 286 -22.21 -6.81 -33.35
CA THR A 286 -22.15 -5.52 -34.03
C THR A 286 -23.45 -5.29 -34.81
N ARG A 287 -23.91 -4.02 -34.81
CA ARG A 287 -24.94 -3.42 -35.69
C ARG A 287 -26.37 -3.96 -35.45
N ARG A 288 -27.45 -3.23 -35.72
CA ARG A 288 -27.73 -2.00 -36.47
C ARG A 288 -29.04 -1.41 -35.89
N GLY A 289 -29.30 -0.16 -36.21
CA GLY A 289 -30.30 0.68 -35.55
C GLY A 289 -31.77 0.37 -35.87
N ALA A 290 -32.65 0.97 -35.08
CA ALA A 290 -34.00 1.32 -35.47
C ALA A 290 -34.40 2.60 -34.71
N ASN A 291 -34.55 3.68 -35.46
CA ASN A 291 -35.24 4.89 -35.04
C ASN A 291 -36.69 4.54 -34.70
N SER A 292 -37.22 5.11 -33.62
CA SER A 292 -38.57 5.66 -33.64
C SER A 292 -38.63 6.86 -32.70
N SER A 293 -38.97 7.97 -33.33
CA SER A 293 -39.31 9.27 -32.78
C SER A 293 -40.66 9.25 -32.06
N GLY A 294 -40.82 10.15 -31.10
CA GLY A 294 -42.13 10.72 -30.75
C GLY A 294 -42.51 10.57 -29.28
N THR A 295 -42.33 11.64 -28.52
CA THR A 295 -43.37 12.61 -28.12
C THR A 295 -43.26 13.03 -26.66
N ASP A 296 -43.30 14.34 -26.49
CA ASP A 296 -43.40 15.11 -25.25
C ASP A 296 -44.51 14.63 -24.31
N ALA A 297 -44.22 14.63 -23.00
CA ALA A 297 -45.18 14.95 -21.94
C ALA A 297 -44.47 15.02 -20.57
N GLN A 298 -44.12 16.24 -20.14
CA GLN A 298 -44.35 16.70 -18.76
C GLN A 298 -45.68 17.48 -18.79
N PRO A 299 -46.47 17.61 -17.69
CA PRO A 299 -45.97 17.96 -16.35
C PRO A 299 -46.77 17.42 -15.13
N GLY A 300 -46.22 17.69 -13.93
CA GLY A 300 -47.00 18.12 -12.77
C GLY A 300 -47.47 17.07 -11.77
N GLY A 301 -47.12 17.25 -10.49
CA GLY A 301 -47.78 16.52 -9.40
C GLY A 301 -47.01 16.54 -8.08
N ALA A 302 -47.37 17.50 -7.22
CA ALA A 302 -46.86 17.70 -5.87
C ALA A 302 -47.12 16.52 -4.92
N GLY A 303 -46.29 16.37 -3.87
CA GLY A 303 -46.51 15.32 -2.86
C GLY A 303 -45.49 15.29 -1.72
N VAL A 304 -45.51 16.32 -0.88
CA VAL A 304 -45.38 16.30 0.59
C VAL A 304 -44.20 15.57 1.27
N ALA A 305 -43.55 16.35 2.13
CA ALA A 305 -42.54 15.98 3.10
C ALA A 305 -43.04 15.06 4.22
N THR A 306 -42.17 14.17 4.69
CA THR A 306 -42.09 13.83 6.12
C THR A 306 -40.64 13.66 6.52
N GLY A 307 -40.17 14.57 7.38
CA GLY A 307 -38.93 14.44 8.10
C GLY A 307 -39.02 13.35 9.16
N SER A 308 -37.88 12.75 9.49
CA SER A 308 -37.68 12.14 10.80
C SER A 308 -36.31 12.55 11.29
N ALA A 309 -36.31 13.55 12.17
CA ALA A 309 -35.23 13.78 13.11
C ALA A 309 -35.08 12.54 14.01
N ARG A 310 -33.83 12.14 14.26
CA ARG A 310 -33.49 11.45 15.50
C ARG A 310 -32.20 12.05 16.07
N SER A 311 -32.44 12.72 17.17
CA SER A 311 -31.56 13.35 18.13
C SER A 311 -30.64 12.37 18.86
N GLY A 312 -29.45 12.88 19.21
CA GLY A 312 -28.89 12.78 20.57
C GLY A 312 -28.40 11.42 21.04
N ALA A 313 -27.09 11.18 20.90
CA ALA A 313 -26.33 10.40 21.88
C ALA A 313 -24.96 11.04 22.08
N SER A 314 -24.87 11.86 23.12
CA SER A 314 -23.66 12.42 23.69
C SER A 314 -22.81 11.29 24.29
N GLY A 315 -21.71 10.95 23.62
CA GLY A 315 -20.65 10.12 24.17
C GLY A 315 -19.34 10.89 24.17
N ARG A 316 -18.86 11.28 25.35
CA ARG A 316 -17.55 11.92 25.61
C ARG A 316 -16.46 11.22 24.80
N SER A 317 -16.01 11.84 23.71
CA SER A 317 -14.80 11.38 23.02
C SER A 317 -13.59 11.91 23.79
N GLY A 318 -12.91 11.03 24.52
CA GLY A 318 -11.62 11.31 25.12
C GLY A 318 -10.69 11.99 24.11
N ARG A 319 -10.08 13.09 24.55
CA ARG A 319 -9.19 13.97 23.79
C ARG A 319 -8.04 13.16 23.21
N ARG A 320 -8.17 12.73 21.95
CA ARG A 320 -7.07 12.14 21.17
C ARG A 320 -5.96 13.19 21.08
N PRO A 321 -4.69 12.85 21.40
CA PRO A 321 -3.59 13.81 21.34
C PRO A 321 -3.45 14.41 19.92
N ALA A 322 -3.15 15.71 19.87
CA ALA A 322 -3.27 16.59 18.71
C ALA A 322 -2.27 16.30 17.57
N ARG A 323 -2.46 15.20 16.83
CA ARG A 323 -1.77 14.98 15.54
C ARG A 323 -2.33 15.85 14.39
N TYR A 324 -3.48 16.51 14.61
CA TYR A 324 -4.22 17.25 13.58
C TYR A 324 -4.42 18.74 13.88
N GLY A 325 -3.83 19.28 14.96
CA GLY A 325 -4.09 20.63 15.46
C GLY A 325 -5.41 20.72 16.24
N GLY A 326 -5.60 21.85 16.92
CA GLY A 326 -6.79 22.23 17.67
C GLY A 326 -7.88 22.87 16.80
N ASP A 327 -8.75 23.63 17.45
CA ASP A 327 -9.91 24.25 16.80
C ASP A 327 -9.51 25.37 15.84
N ILE A 328 -8.47 26.14 16.19
CA ILE A 328 -7.91 27.19 15.36
C ILE A 328 -7.30 26.58 14.09
N ALA A 329 -6.52 25.50 14.20
CA ALA A 329 -5.94 24.80 13.05
C ALA A 329 -7.01 24.33 12.06
N ARG A 330 -8.11 23.79 12.58
CA ARG A 330 -9.25 23.34 11.76
C ARG A 330 -9.93 24.51 11.04
N ALA A 331 -10.15 25.61 11.75
CA ALA A 331 -10.76 26.81 11.20
C ALA A 331 -9.88 27.44 10.11
N LEU A 332 -8.57 27.50 10.36
CA LEU A 332 -7.57 27.99 9.40
C LEU A 332 -7.41 27.09 8.18
N ASP A 333 -7.48 25.76 8.32
CA ASP A 333 -7.47 24.85 7.18
C ASP A 333 -8.70 25.06 6.27
N ASN A 334 -9.86 25.30 6.87
CA ASN A 334 -11.08 25.65 6.13
C ASN A 334 -10.96 27.02 5.45
N TYR A 335 -10.44 28.04 6.15
CA TYR A 335 -10.16 29.35 5.57
C TYR A 335 -9.19 29.23 4.38
N ARG A 336 -8.07 28.52 4.55
CA ARG A 336 -7.08 28.25 3.51
C ARG A 336 -7.70 27.62 2.27
N LYS A 337 -8.56 26.61 2.44
CA LYS A 337 -9.29 25.97 1.34
C LYS A 337 -10.24 26.92 0.61
N ARG A 338 -10.95 27.79 1.34
CA ARG A 338 -11.84 28.80 0.74
C ARG A 338 -11.04 29.84 -0.04
N LYS A 339 -9.97 30.39 0.55
CA LYS A 339 -9.12 31.42 -0.07
C LYS A 339 -8.39 30.89 -1.30
N ALA A 340 -7.86 29.66 -1.23
CA ALA A 340 -7.24 28.97 -2.36
C ALA A 340 -8.21 28.83 -3.55
N ARG A 341 -9.47 28.43 -3.29
CA ARG A 341 -10.50 28.34 -4.33
C ARG A 341 -10.84 29.71 -4.94
N ALA A 342 -10.97 30.74 -4.11
CA ALA A 342 -11.28 32.09 -4.58
C ALA A 342 -10.18 32.69 -5.46
N LEU A 343 -8.91 32.37 -5.18
CA LEU A 343 -7.74 32.87 -5.92
C LEU A 343 -7.30 31.96 -7.07
N GLY A 344 -7.92 30.78 -7.25
CA GLY A 344 -7.43 29.76 -8.19
C GLY A 344 -6.06 29.19 -7.82
N TRP A 345 -5.64 29.33 -6.56
CA TRP A 345 -4.34 28.88 -6.07
C TRP A 345 -4.43 27.48 -5.46
N LYS A 346 -3.29 26.79 -5.37
CA LYS A 346 -3.20 25.56 -4.57
C LYS A 346 -3.16 25.91 -3.08
N THR A 347 -3.69 25.03 -2.24
CA THR A 347 -3.85 25.26 -0.79
C THR A 347 -2.53 25.64 -0.11
N TYR A 348 -1.44 24.95 -0.44
CA TYR A 348 -0.11 25.24 0.12
C TYR A 348 0.47 26.59 -0.31
N MET A 349 0.01 27.18 -1.41
CA MET A 349 0.50 28.48 -1.90
C MET A 349 -0.01 29.64 -1.05
N VAL A 350 -1.20 29.51 -0.45
CA VAL A 350 -1.72 30.47 0.54
C VAL A 350 -0.78 30.46 1.75
N PHE A 351 -0.72 29.34 2.47
CA PHE A 351 0.34 29.04 3.44
C PHE A 351 0.44 27.53 3.71
N GLN A 352 1.65 27.10 4.11
CA GLN A 352 1.94 25.70 4.38
C GLN A 352 1.21 25.22 5.64
N ARG A 353 1.02 23.90 5.75
CA ARG A 353 0.33 23.31 6.91
C ARG A 353 1.07 23.58 8.22
N LYS A 354 2.40 23.63 8.21
CA LYS A 354 3.19 23.96 9.40
C LYS A 354 2.85 25.33 9.99
N VAL A 355 2.57 26.31 9.13
CA VAL A 355 2.14 27.67 9.54
C VAL A 355 0.81 27.61 10.28
N ILE A 356 -0.15 26.78 9.79
CA ILE A 356 -1.43 26.57 10.49
C ILE A 356 -1.22 26.01 11.89
N LEU A 357 -0.35 25.01 12.01
CA LEU A 357 -0.07 24.37 13.30
C LEU A 357 0.70 25.29 14.25
N ALA A 358 1.56 26.17 13.73
CA ALA A 358 2.23 27.19 14.52
C ALA A 358 1.24 28.24 15.03
N ILE A 359 0.35 28.76 14.18
CA ILE A 359 -0.71 29.71 14.59
C ILE A 359 -1.64 29.09 15.64
N ASP A 360 -2.02 27.82 15.48
CA ASP A 360 -2.85 27.10 16.45
C ASP A 360 -2.15 26.87 17.79
N ARG A 361 -0.81 26.86 17.84
CA ARG A 361 -0.03 26.72 19.07
C ARG A 361 0.25 28.06 19.74
N GLU A 362 0.59 29.06 18.95
CA GLU A 362 1.04 30.38 19.42
C GLU A 362 -0.12 31.36 19.65
N GLU A 363 -1.29 31.10 19.06
CA GLU A 363 -2.52 31.90 19.15
C GLU A 363 -2.29 33.42 19.03
N PRO A 364 -1.60 33.89 17.97
CA PRO A 364 -1.19 35.29 17.83
C PRO A 364 -2.41 36.22 17.80
N ASP A 365 -2.29 37.36 18.48
CA ASP A 365 -3.32 38.40 18.59
C ASP A 365 -3.01 39.69 17.82
N SER A 366 -1.81 39.79 17.24
CA SER A 366 -1.35 40.95 16.45
C SER A 366 -0.62 40.52 15.18
N LEU A 367 -0.51 41.44 14.20
CA LEU A 367 0.26 41.21 12.97
C LEU A 367 1.75 41.00 13.26
N GLU A 368 2.28 41.68 14.27
CA GLU A 368 3.67 41.50 14.73
C GLU A 368 3.91 40.11 15.30
N ALA A 369 2.97 39.58 16.09
CA ALA A 369 3.05 38.21 16.59
C ALA A 369 2.98 37.20 15.43
N LEU A 370 2.12 37.47 14.44
CA LEU A 370 2.00 36.64 13.24
C LEU A 370 3.29 36.65 12.39
N ALA A 371 4.04 37.76 12.37
CA ALA A 371 5.30 37.90 11.66
C ALA A 371 6.45 37.06 12.24
N ARG A 372 6.35 36.67 13.51
CA ARG A 372 7.35 35.79 14.16
C ARG A 372 7.20 34.34 13.73
N ILE A 373 6.08 33.96 13.10
CA ILE A 373 5.80 32.58 12.70
C ILE A 373 6.62 32.18 11.47
N PRO A 374 7.48 31.14 11.57
CA PRO A 374 8.31 30.71 10.44
C PRO A 374 7.47 30.24 9.24
N GLY A 375 7.76 30.82 8.06
CA GLY A 375 7.10 30.45 6.80
C GLY A 375 5.94 31.37 6.38
N LEU A 376 5.68 32.44 7.12
CA LEU A 376 4.78 33.51 6.72
C LEU A 376 5.57 34.81 6.45
N GLY A 377 5.92 35.06 5.19
CA GLY A 377 6.65 36.27 4.78
C GLY A 377 5.77 37.53 4.76
N PRO A 378 6.38 38.74 4.68
CA PRO A 378 5.67 40.02 4.79
C PRO A 378 4.51 40.17 3.78
N ALA A 379 4.72 39.78 2.51
CA ALA A 379 3.66 39.82 1.49
C ALA A 379 2.44 38.94 1.81
N LYS A 380 2.63 37.84 2.55
CA LYS A 380 1.51 36.97 2.97
C LYS A 380 0.78 37.53 4.18
N ILE A 381 1.52 38.19 5.08
CA ILE A 381 0.95 38.87 6.25
C ILE A 381 0.08 40.04 5.78
N GLU A 382 0.59 40.85 4.86
CA GLU A 382 -0.18 41.94 4.26
C GLU A 382 -1.46 41.43 3.59
N ARG A 383 -1.37 40.33 2.84
CA ARG A 383 -2.50 39.81 2.06
C ARG A 383 -3.53 38.99 2.87
N PHE A 384 -3.12 38.31 3.93
CA PHE A 384 -3.94 37.34 4.65
C PHE A 384 -3.97 37.53 6.18
N GLY A 385 -3.15 38.41 6.73
CA GLY A 385 -2.91 38.52 8.18
C GLY A 385 -4.16 38.88 8.97
N GLU A 386 -4.91 39.89 8.54
CA GLU A 386 -6.17 40.29 9.20
C GLU A 386 -7.23 39.19 9.20
N ASP A 387 -7.41 38.52 8.06
CA ASP A 387 -8.31 37.38 7.93
C ASP A 387 -7.91 36.24 8.90
N VAL A 388 -6.61 35.96 9.00
CA VAL A 388 -6.06 34.93 9.90
C VAL A 388 -6.29 35.30 11.37
N LEU A 389 -5.99 36.54 11.78
CA LEU A 389 -6.22 37.02 13.15
C LEU A 389 -7.70 37.02 13.51
N SER A 390 -8.59 37.34 12.56
CA SER A 390 -10.04 37.21 12.75
C SER A 390 -10.43 35.77 13.06
N VAL A 391 -9.91 34.78 12.31
CA VAL A 391 -10.17 33.35 12.55
C VAL A 391 -9.63 32.92 13.92
N VAL A 392 -8.43 33.35 14.31
CA VAL A 392 -7.85 33.05 15.64
C VAL A 392 -8.75 33.60 16.75
N ARG A 393 -9.12 34.90 16.68
CA ARG A 393 -10.00 35.56 17.67
C ARG A 393 -11.34 34.85 17.85
N GLN A 394 -11.95 34.39 16.76
CA GLN A 394 -13.24 33.68 16.80
C GLN A 394 -13.17 32.31 17.50
N HIS A 395 -12.00 31.67 17.48
CA HIS A 395 -11.83 30.30 17.95
C HIS A 395 -11.03 30.20 19.27
N ARG A 396 -10.44 31.29 19.76
CA ARG A 396 -9.66 31.37 21.02
C ARG A 396 -10.44 31.06 22.32
N ARG A 397 -11.77 30.94 22.26
CA ARG A 397 -12.65 30.83 23.46
C ARG A 397 -13.75 29.76 23.38
N LYS A 398 -13.74 28.88 22.38
CA LYS A 398 -14.76 27.80 22.25
C LYS A 398 -14.38 26.47 22.91
N GLY A 399 -13.27 26.40 23.63
CA GLY A 399 -12.74 25.18 24.26
C GLY A 399 -13.00 25.03 25.76
N GLU A 400 -13.58 26.02 26.41
CA GLU A 400 -13.93 26.02 27.85
C GLU A 400 -15.42 26.36 27.99
N GLY A 401 -16.25 25.32 27.96
CA GLY A 401 -17.70 25.39 28.14
C GLY A 401 -18.26 24.02 28.44
#